data_AF-A0A9D0N5A4-F1
#
_entry.id   AF-A0A9D0N5A4-F1
#
_cell.length_a   1.000
_cell.length_b   1.000
_cell.length_c   1.000
_cell.angle_alpha   90.00
_cell.angle_beta   90.00
_cell.angle_gamma   90.00
#
_symmetry.space_group_name_H-M   'P 1'
#
loop_
_entity.id
_entity.type
_entity.pdbx_description
1 polymer ?
#
loop_
_entity_poly.entity_id
_entity_poly.type
_entity_poly.pdbx_seq_one_letter_code
_entity_poly.pdbx_strand_id
1 'polypeptide(L)'
;MNMIDNHKNHCVFDNCPEFYLLDNRQNRSFNPVSKEMLEDKLHVLLPQWLIQDKNILDLGSCMGAAGQWALHHGAASYTGVELQKEYAAQSQKLLTPWKNRAHIYQQDIRSFIKEKNEDSYDVILMAGVIYLFVDPKNIIDEICRVAKETIVIETTYPQIIRNGKLPPSALITEYTHRQEVNLPDGKESLLGICATSSLRALDLMFSLNGFGKNEPTLEFPKTRHMLNYSNENISDSKIPLRLAVRYVKDDSKKLSSLEDNLPDKKGFRRSWENDPLSKKRTVERNKISQQFGMETGSWKFDEEVAKNFSTIAKREIPDYQRVIDKTVEVVNKCGFRNPKIIDIGSATGETLKRLHNEGYRNLFGVDNSQKMLDRSFKKATLICSEEFPVAHGPFDVIIANWVLHFIHQREQYLQEIKHSLNQDGIFILTEKLTSSPLSYSLYDDFKRNSGMTDNEIFKKYTQLKNVLTPRSLLWYLDTFKKTGFGFVDIINANSMFVTFLIQKNKRIKAQRV
;
A
#
# COMPACT_ATOMS: atom_id res chain seq x y z
N MET A 1 -15.11 19.57 50.12
CA MET A 1 -16.54 19.88 50.40
C MET A 1 -16.96 20.96 49.44
N ASN A 2 -17.61 20.58 48.33
CA ASN A 2 -18.57 21.32 47.51
C ASN A 2 -18.91 20.42 46.31
N MET A 3 -19.63 19.32 46.61
CA MET A 3 -20.33 18.50 45.63
C MET A 3 -21.80 18.94 45.58
N ILE A 4 -22.06 20.18 45.16
CA ILE A 4 -23.42 20.65 44.92
C ILE A 4 -23.36 21.69 43.78
N ASP A 5 -23.41 21.23 42.51
CA ASP A 5 -24.21 21.86 41.43
C ASP A 5 -24.20 21.15 40.04
N ASN A 6 -23.76 19.89 39.92
CA ASN A 6 -23.54 19.28 38.59
C ASN A 6 -24.80 18.80 37.82
N HIS A 7 -26.01 18.94 38.35
CA HIS A 7 -27.22 18.39 37.70
C HIS A 7 -28.12 19.42 37.00
N LYS A 8 -27.85 20.74 37.12
CA LYS A 8 -28.68 21.77 36.46
C LYS A 8 -28.20 22.20 35.06
N ASN A 9 -27.01 21.77 34.62
CA ASN A 9 -26.43 22.18 33.32
C ASN A 9 -26.70 21.20 32.15
N HIS A 10 -27.46 20.12 32.35
CA HIS A 10 -27.77 19.10 31.33
C HIS A 10 -29.24 19.13 30.89
N CYS A 11 -29.70 20.32 30.51
CA CYS A 11 -31.08 20.56 30.05
C CYS A 11 -31.13 21.32 28.71
N VAL A 12 -30.04 21.32 27.95
CA VAL A 12 -29.93 22.14 26.71
C VAL A 12 -30.98 21.73 25.70
N PHE A 13 -31.20 20.41 25.55
CA PHE A 13 -32.09 19.86 24.53
C PHE A 13 -33.50 19.56 25.05
N ASP A 14 -33.82 19.86 26.32
CA ASP A 14 -35.18 19.68 26.85
C ASP A 14 -36.20 20.58 26.15
N ASN A 15 -35.77 21.79 25.78
CA ASN A 15 -36.60 22.78 25.10
C ASN A 15 -36.43 22.78 23.58
N CYS A 16 -35.60 21.87 23.03
CA CYS A 16 -35.38 21.70 21.60
C CYS A 16 -35.07 20.23 21.25
N PRO A 17 -36.00 19.30 21.56
CA PRO A 17 -35.76 17.88 21.38
C PRO A 17 -35.59 17.46 19.92
N GLU A 18 -35.95 18.31 18.97
CA GLU A 18 -35.81 18.08 17.53
C GLU A 18 -34.36 17.79 17.10
N PHE A 19 -33.36 18.29 17.84
CA PHE A 19 -31.95 18.02 17.56
C PHE A 19 -31.57 16.53 17.68
N TYR A 20 -32.31 15.74 18.46
CA TYR A 20 -32.12 14.28 18.54
C TYR A 20 -33.31 13.49 18.00
N LEU A 21 -34.55 13.99 18.12
CA LEU A 21 -35.76 13.31 17.63
C LEU A 21 -35.90 13.32 16.11
N LEU A 22 -35.34 14.32 15.41
CA LEU A 22 -35.34 14.35 13.93
C LEU A 22 -34.04 13.83 13.34
N ASP A 23 -33.04 13.52 14.18
CA ASP A 23 -31.77 12.97 13.74
C ASP A 23 -31.95 11.47 13.44
N ASN A 24 -31.83 11.09 12.18
CA ASN A 24 -31.95 9.69 11.77
C ASN A 24 -30.92 8.76 12.46
N ARG A 25 -29.81 9.31 12.99
CA ARG A 25 -28.78 8.56 13.73
C ARG A 25 -29.28 8.08 15.09
N GLN A 26 -30.45 8.51 15.55
CA GLN A 26 -31.15 7.90 16.69
C GLN A 26 -31.55 6.44 16.42
N ASN A 27 -31.69 6.05 15.15
CA ASN A 27 -32.10 4.69 14.75
C ASN A 27 -30.92 3.71 14.60
N ARG A 28 -29.71 4.12 14.98
CA ARG A 28 -28.52 3.26 14.91
C ARG A 28 -28.63 2.13 15.94
N SER A 29 -28.25 0.92 15.53
CA SER A 29 -28.16 -0.24 16.42
C SER A 29 -27.12 -0.08 17.52
N PHE A 30 -26.08 0.73 17.28
CA PHE A 30 -25.01 0.98 18.23
C PHE A 30 -24.82 2.48 18.48
N ASN A 31 -24.80 2.84 19.78
CA ASN A 31 -24.59 4.20 20.29
C ASN A 31 -25.46 5.27 19.58
N PRO A 32 -26.81 5.11 19.55
CA PRO A 32 -27.72 6.02 18.87
C PRO A 32 -27.64 7.44 19.45
N VAL A 33 -27.99 8.42 18.62
CA VAL A 33 -28.19 9.80 19.07
C VAL A 33 -29.38 9.86 20.03
N SER A 34 -29.15 10.36 21.23
CA SER A 34 -30.16 10.68 22.25
C SER A 34 -29.79 12.01 22.90
N LYS A 35 -30.70 12.58 23.70
CA LYS A 35 -30.42 13.75 24.53
C LYS A 35 -29.14 13.55 25.35
N GLU A 36 -29.09 12.47 26.14
CA GLU A 36 -27.99 12.17 27.05
C GLU A 36 -26.68 12.01 26.30
N MET A 37 -26.71 11.34 25.14
CA MET A 37 -25.51 11.18 24.30
C MET A 37 -24.98 12.54 23.82
N LEU A 38 -25.86 13.42 23.34
CA LEU A 38 -25.46 14.74 22.87
C LEU A 38 -24.88 15.60 23.99
N GLU A 39 -25.54 15.62 25.15
CA GLU A 39 -25.09 16.42 26.30
C GLU A 39 -23.77 15.89 26.87
N ASP A 40 -23.64 14.58 27.09
CA ASP A 40 -22.37 13.97 27.55
C ASP A 40 -21.24 14.23 26.55
N LYS A 41 -21.50 14.05 25.26
CA LYS A 41 -20.49 14.26 24.21
C LYS A 41 -20.07 15.72 24.11
N LEU A 42 -21.03 16.65 24.03
CA LEU A 42 -20.74 18.07 23.80
C LEU A 42 -20.19 18.75 25.05
N HIS A 43 -20.55 18.28 26.25
CA HIS A 43 -19.90 18.72 27.49
C HIS A 43 -18.39 18.45 27.48
N VAL A 44 -17.99 17.29 26.94
CA VAL A 44 -16.58 16.95 26.80
C VAL A 44 -15.95 17.66 25.61
N LEU A 45 -16.59 17.72 24.44
CA LEU A 45 -15.96 18.33 23.27
C LEU A 45 -15.87 19.85 23.36
N LEU A 46 -16.93 20.50 23.86
CA LEU A 46 -17.10 21.94 23.93
C LEU A 46 -17.54 22.38 25.34
N PRO A 47 -16.71 22.18 26.37
CA PRO A 47 -17.04 22.63 27.72
C PRO A 47 -17.16 24.15 27.75
N GLN A 48 -18.04 24.70 28.60
CA GLN A 48 -18.35 26.14 28.63
C GLN A 48 -17.10 27.04 28.67
N TRP A 49 -16.10 26.70 29.49
CA TRP A 49 -14.87 27.50 29.61
C TRP A 49 -14.08 27.62 28.29
N LEU A 50 -14.23 26.66 27.37
CA LEU A 50 -13.55 26.66 26.07
C LEU A 50 -14.25 27.56 25.05
N ILE A 51 -15.58 27.65 25.15
CA ILE A 51 -16.43 28.24 24.10
C ILE A 51 -17.06 29.57 24.49
N GLN A 52 -17.06 29.94 25.77
CA GLN A 52 -17.67 31.17 26.24
C GLN A 52 -17.07 32.40 25.54
N ASP A 53 -17.93 33.24 24.97
CA ASP A 53 -17.58 34.44 24.20
C ASP A 53 -16.68 34.19 22.97
N LYS A 54 -16.61 32.93 22.49
CA LYS A 54 -15.79 32.53 21.34
C LYS A 54 -16.60 32.38 20.05
N ASN A 55 -15.94 32.56 18.92
CA ASN A 55 -16.48 32.23 17.59
C ASN A 55 -16.14 30.78 17.26
N ILE A 56 -17.18 29.97 17.10
CA ILE A 56 -17.06 28.52 16.91
C ILE A 56 -17.28 28.18 15.44
N LEU A 57 -16.40 27.38 14.86
CA LEU A 57 -16.60 26.75 13.56
C LEU A 57 -16.78 25.24 13.75
N ASP A 58 -17.85 24.67 13.21
CA ASP A 58 -18.15 23.24 13.25
C ASP A 58 -18.20 22.67 11.83
N LEU A 59 -17.23 21.80 11.54
CA LEU A 59 -17.04 21.21 10.22
C LEU A 59 -17.69 19.81 10.18
N GLY A 60 -18.74 19.67 9.39
CA GLY A 60 -19.62 18.49 9.39
C GLY A 60 -20.72 18.61 10.44
N SER A 61 -21.39 19.77 10.50
CA SER A 61 -22.30 20.15 11.58
C SER A 61 -23.59 19.32 11.68
N CYS A 62 -23.95 18.57 10.63
CA CYS A 62 -25.16 17.75 10.55
C CYS A 62 -26.39 18.57 10.98
N MET A 63 -27.16 18.11 11.98
CA MET A 63 -28.36 18.80 12.50
C MET A 63 -28.04 20.08 13.30
N GLY A 64 -26.78 20.41 13.58
CA GLY A 64 -26.38 21.62 14.31
C GLY A 64 -26.51 21.53 15.83
N ALA A 65 -26.57 20.33 16.41
CA ALA A 65 -26.67 20.14 17.87
C ALA A 65 -25.51 20.79 18.64
N ALA A 66 -24.29 20.77 18.07
CA ALA A 66 -23.14 21.46 18.65
C ALA A 66 -23.33 22.98 18.67
N GLY A 67 -24.02 23.55 17.69
CA GLY A 67 -24.37 24.98 17.67
C GLY A 67 -25.36 25.36 18.75
N GLN A 68 -26.41 24.56 18.94
CA GLN A 68 -27.36 24.76 20.04
C GLN A 68 -26.66 24.70 21.39
N TRP A 69 -25.81 23.69 21.59
CA TRP A 69 -25.00 23.56 22.80
C TRP A 69 -24.08 24.75 23.02
N ALA A 70 -23.33 25.14 21.99
CA ALA A 70 -22.33 26.20 22.11
C ALA A 70 -22.97 27.55 22.42
N LEU A 71 -24.02 27.91 21.70
CA LEU A 71 -24.72 29.19 21.88
C LEU A 71 -25.45 29.26 23.22
N HIS A 72 -26.04 28.15 23.68
CA HIS A 72 -26.64 28.06 25.01
C HIS A 72 -25.63 28.33 26.12
N HIS A 73 -24.39 27.83 25.96
CA HIS A 73 -23.29 28.02 26.90
C HIS A 73 -22.46 29.29 26.64
N GLY A 74 -23.00 30.25 25.88
CA GLY A 74 -22.43 31.58 25.77
C GLY A 74 -21.41 31.80 24.66
N ALA A 75 -21.27 30.89 23.68
CA ALA A 75 -20.44 31.15 22.51
C ALA A 75 -20.89 32.41 21.76
N ALA A 76 -19.98 33.33 21.42
CA ALA A 76 -20.33 34.59 20.77
C ALA A 76 -21.09 34.34 19.46
N SER A 77 -20.58 33.41 18.65
CA SER A 77 -21.20 32.98 17.40
C SER A 77 -20.90 31.51 17.11
N TYR A 78 -21.73 30.90 16.28
CA TYR A 78 -21.55 29.56 15.74
C TYR A 78 -21.68 29.56 14.23
N THR A 79 -20.72 28.94 13.56
CA THR A 79 -20.77 28.65 12.12
C THR A 79 -20.74 27.14 11.91
N GLY A 80 -21.77 26.58 11.28
CA GLY A 80 -21.83 25.18 10.88
C GLY A 80 -21.65 25.01 9.38
N VAL A 81 -20.82 24.05 8.97
CA VAL A 81 -20.61 23.69 7.56
C VAL A 81 -21.06 22.25 7.36
N GLU A 82 -22.00 22.04 6.45
CA GLU A 82 -22.57 20.72 6.17
C GLU A 82 -22.73 20.51 4.67
N LEU A 83 -22.32 19.34 4.19
CA LEU A 83 -22.37 19.01 2.77
C LEU A 83 -23.78 18.55 2.36
N GLN A 84 -24.42 17.73 3.20
CA GLN A 84 -25.71 17.11 2.92
C GLN A 84 -26.84 18.13 3.12
N LYS A 85 -27.54 18.43 2.02
CA LYS A 85 -28.53 19.51 1.93
C LYS A 85 -29.63 19.40 2.98
N GLU A 86 -30.11 18.19 3.25
CA GLU A 86 -31.19 17.91 4.19
C GLU A 86 -30.79 18.25 5.62
N TYR A 87 -29.58 17.86 6.04
CA TYR A 87 -29.06 18.21 7.35
C TYR A 87 -28.80 19.72 7.48
N ALA A 88 -28.20 20.35 6.46
CA ALA A 88 -27.96 21.79 6.46
C ALA A 88 -29.27 22.59 6.59
N ALA A 89 -30.31 22.21 5.83
CA ALA A 89 -31.62 22.87 5.88
C ALA A 89 -32.29 22.72 7.24
N GLN A 90 -32.23 21.52 7.84
CA GLN A 90 -32.77 21.30 9.18
C GLN A 90 -32.01 22.06 10.25
N SER A 91 -30.68 22.05 10.19
CA SER A 91 -29.84 22.81 11.11
C SER A 91 -30.16 24.31 11.08
N GLN A 92 -30.32 24.86 9.88
CA GLN A 92 -30.68 26.27 9.69
C GLN A 92 -32.06 26.60 10.28
N LYS A 93 -33.05 25.70 10.11
CA LYS A 93 -34.37 25.85 10.74
C LYS A 93 -34.26 25.79 12.27
N LEU A 94 -33.61 24.78 12.82
CA LEU A 94 -33.52 24.56 14.27
C LEU A 94 -32.74 25.67 15.00
N LEU A 95 -31.75 26.27 14.35
CA LEU A 95 -30.93 27.34 14.93
C LEU A 95 -31.47 28.76 14.69
N THR A 96 -32.62 28.91 14.01
CA THR A 96 -33.30 30.20 13.81
C THR A 96 -33.47 31.05 15.08
N PRO A 97 -33.78 30.48 16.27
CA PRO A 97 -33.91 31.27 17.50
C PRO A 97 -32.67 32.10 17.86
N TRP A 98 -31.49 31.69 17.39
CA TRP A 98 -30.21 32.37 17.63
C TRP A 98 -29.93 33.52 16.66
N LYS A 99 -30.78 33.72 15.64
CA LYS A 99 -30.71 34.84 14.68
C LYS A 99 -29.30 34.98 14.08
N ASN A 100 -28.71 36.16 14.19
CA ASN A 100 -27.40 36.50 13.64
C ASN A 100 -26.20 35.87 14.39
N ARG A 101 -26.43 35.05 15.42
CA ARG A 101 -25.36 34.32 16.12
C ARG A 101 -25.13 32.92 15.55
N ALA A 102 -26.02 32.41 14.70
CA ALA A 102 -25.89 31.10 14.08
C ALA A 102 -25.86 31.23 12.54
N HIS A 103 -24.82 30.70 11.92
CA HIS A 103 -24.65 30.70 10.47
C HIS A 103 -24.44 29.29 9.95
N ILE A 104 -25.27 28.83 9.01
CA ILE A 104 -25.17 27.49 8.42
C ILE A 104 -24.89 27.60 6.94
N TYR A 105 -23.83 26.91 6.50
CA TYR A 105 -23.37 26.87 5.12
C TYR A 105 -23.52 25.46 4.56
N GLN A 106 -24.27 25.35 3.45
CA GLN A 106 -24.39 24.11 2.69
C GLN A 106 -23.28 24.06 1.64
N GLN A 107 -22.10 23.56 2.01
CA GLN A 107 -20.90 23.56 1.17
C GLN A 107 -19.94 22.45 1.61
N ASP A 108 -19.02 22.04 0.73
CA ASP A 108 -17.91 21.19 1.14
C ASP A 108 -16.90 21.95 2.01
N ILE A 109 -16.29 21.24 2.95
CA ILE A 109 -15.37 21.80 3.95
C ILE A 109 -14.14 22.44 3.31
N ARG A 110 -13.57 21.85 2.24
CA ARG A 110 -12.34 22.35 1.63
C ARG A 110 -12.56 23.71 0.99
N SER A 111 -13.62 23.84 0.21
CA SER A 111 -13.98 25.11 -0.42
C SER A 111 -14.28 26.18 0.64
N PHE A 112 -15.06 25.84 1.66
CA PHE A 112 -15.40 26.78 2.72
C PHE A 112 -14.16 27.31 3.45
N ILE A 113 -13.24 26.43 3.87
CA ILE A 113 -12.03 26.81 4.62
C ILE A 113 -11.07 27.65 3.76
N LYS A 114 -10.96 27.35 2.47
CA LYS A 114 -10.10 28.07 1.54
C LYS A 114 -10.51 29.55 1.38
N GLU A 115 -11.79 29.85 1.56
CA GLU A 115 -12.31 31.23 1.51
C GLU A 115 -12.07 32.02 2.81
N LYS A 116 -11.64 31.38 3.89
CA LYS A 116 -11.48 32.05 5.19
C LYS A 116 -10.08 32.60 5.38
N ASN A 117 -9.99 33.72 6.08
CA ASN A 117 -8.73 34.32 6.50
C ASN A 117 -8.11 33.53 7.66
N GLU A 118 -6.82 33.76 7.88
CA GLU A 118 -6.10 33.22 9.03
C GLU A 118 -6.74 33.68 10.35
N ASP A 119 -6.67 32.83 11.38
CA ASP A 119 -7.14 33.13 12.74
C ASP A 119 -8.58 33.67 12.83
N SER A 120 -9.46 33.22 11.93
CA SER A 120 -10.84 33.73 11.82
C SER A 120 -11.83 33.07 12.81
N TYR A 121 -11.47 31.94 13.41
CA TYR A 121 -12.29 31.26 14.40
C TYR A 121 -11.49 30.90 15.64
N ASP A 122 -12.02 31.20 16.82
CA ASP A 122 -11.35 30.93 18.09
C ASP A 122 -11.28 29.42 18.36
N VAL A 123 -12.38 28.69 18.10
CA VAL A 123 -12.46 27.24 18.28
C VAL A 123 -13.02 26.57 17.03
N ILE A 124 -12.31 25.56 16.51
CA ILE A 124 -12.80 24.70 15.42
C ILE A 124 -13.13 23.32 15.95
N LEU A 125 -14.33 22.81 15.66
CA LEU A 125 -14.77 21.46 15.93
C LEU A 125 -14.74 20.61 14.65
N MET A 126 -14.12 19.44 14.71
CA MET A 126 -14.18 18.40 13.69
C MET A 126 -14.57 17.07 14.33
N ALA A 127 -15.86 16.91 14.61
CA ALA A 127 -16.37 15.73 15.29
C ALA A 127 -16.86 14.66 14.30
N GLY A 128 -16.03 13.65 14.05
CA GLY A 128 -16.38 12.52 13.20
C GLY A 128 -16.25 12.79 11.71
N VAL A 129 -15.37 13.72 11.30
CA VAL A 129 -15.25 14.16 9.90
C VAL A 129 -13.83 13.99 9.34
N ILE A 130 -12.79 14.05 10.18
CA ILE A 130 -11.39 14.07 9.69
C ILE A 130 -11.00 12.79 8.94
N TYR A 131 -11.61 11.64 9.31
CA TYR A 131 -11.40 10.36 8.63
C TYR A 131 -12.15 10.22 7.30
N LEU A 132 -12.85 11.26 6.85
CA LEU A 132 -13.53 11.31 5.54
C LEU A 132 -12.64 11.92 4.44
N PHE A 133 -11.43 12.38 4.79
CA PHE A 133 -10.49 12.97 3.84
C PHE A 133 -9.46 11.94 3.39
N VAL A 134 -9.17 11.91 2.09
CA VAL A 134 -8.08 11.11 1.52
C VAL A 134 -6.72 11.69 1.90
N ASP A 135 -6.62 13.01 1.98
CA ASP A 135 -5.41 13.73 2.38
C ASP A 135 -5.66 14.45 3.71
N PRO A 136 -5.46 13.76 4.85
CA PRO A 136 -5.66 14.36 6.16
C PRO A 136 -4.64 15.46 6.46
N LYS A 137 -3.44 15.42 5.88
CA LYS A 137 -2.41 16.44 6.13
C LYS A 137 -2.82 17.77 5.53
N ASN A 138 -3.23 17.79 4.27
CA ASN A 138 -3.64 19.04 3.62
C ASN A 138 -4.82 19.71 4.32
N ILE A 139 -5.85 18.94 4.73
CA ILE A 139 -6.97 19.54 5.45
C ILE A 139 -6.56 20.04 6.85
N ILE A 140 -5.63 19.36 7.54
CA ILE A 140 -5.08 19.83 8.83
C ILE A 140 -4.33 21.15 8.65
N ASP A 141 -3.54 21.31 7.60
CA ASP A 141 -2.82 22.57 7.34
C ASP A 141 -3.81 23.74 7.16
N GLU A 142 -4.87 23.52 6.38
CA GLU A 142 -5.88 24.54 6.11
C GLU A 142 -6.70 24.91 7.35
N ILE A 143 -7.10 23.95 8.18
CA ILE A 143 -7.83 24.27 9.43
C ILE A 143 -6.91 24.93 10.47
N CYS A 144 -5.64 24.55 10.54
CA CYS A 144 -4.68 25.18 11.46
C CYS A 144 -4.43 26.64 11.10
N ARG A 145 -4.42 26.97 9.81
CA ARG A 145 -4.35 28.36 9.34
C ARG A 145 -5.55 29.19 9.81
N VAL A 146 -6.75 28.61 9.77
CA VAL A 146 -8.02 29.29 10.10
C VAL A 146 -8.28 29.36 11.62
N ALA A 147 -7.72 28.44 12.40
CA ALA A 147 -7.89 28.37 13.85
C ALA A 147 -6.99 29.36 14.60
N LYS A 148 -7.60 30.17 15.46
CA LYS A 148 -6.90 31.13 16.30
C LYS A 148 -6.41 30.54 17.62
N GLU A 149 -7.19 29.69 18.28
CA GLU A 149 -6.84 29.17 19.61
C GLU A 149 -6.86 27.64 19.69
N THR A 150 -8.00 26.99 19.43
CA THR A 150 -8.16 25.55 19.69
C THR A 150 -8.85 24.82 18.55
N ILE A 151 -8.38 23.61 18.24
CA ILE A 151 -9.01 22.67 17.32
C ILE A 151 -9.39 21.40 18.10
N VAL A 152 -10.66 21.04 18.09
CA VAL A 152 -11.19 19.86 18.75
C VAL A 152 -11.43 18.77 17.70
N ILE A 153 -10.67 17.68 17.77
CA ILE A 153 -10.79 16.54 16.87
C ILE A 153 -11.45 15.39 17.61
N GLU A 154 -12.54 14.85 17.06
CA GLU A 154 -13.09 13.56 17.46
C GLU A 154 -13.08 12.62 16.24
N THR A 155 -12.47 11.45 16.39
CA THR A 155 -12.16 10.55 15.28
C THR A 155 -12.18 9.09 15.73
N THR A 156 -12.00 8.18 14.77
CA THR A 156 -11.80 6.75 15.04
C THR A 156 -10.33 6.37 14.97
N TYR A 157 -9.95 5.31 15.68
CA TYR A 157 -8.64 4.68 15.48
C TYR A 157 -8.60 3.93 14.13
N PRO A 158 -7.44 3.91 13.45
CA PRO A 158 -7.21 3.03 12.30
C PRO A 158 -7.66 1.59 12.60
N GLN A 159 -8.31 0.95 11.65
CA GLN A 159 -8.84 -0.41 11.77
C GLN A 159 -7.74 -1.42 12.10
N ILE A 160 -6.55 -1.27 11.52
CA ILE A 160 -5.40 -2.13 11.85
C ILE A 160 -4.98 -2.04 13.33
N ILE A 161 -5.13 -0.87 13.96
CA ILE A 161 -4.87 -0.68 15.41
C ILE A 161 -6.04 -1.24 16.22
N ARG A 162 -7.30 -0.97 15.81
CA ARG A 162 -8.49 -1.52 16.48
C ARG A 162 -8.49 -3.04 16.49
N ASN A 163 -8.01 -3.68 15.44
CA ASN A 163 -7.92 -5.13 15.37
C ASN A 163 -6.66 -5.70 16.05
N GLY A 164 -5.90 -4.89 16.79
CA GLY A 164 -4.73 -5.33 17.58
C GLY A 164 -3.50 -5.72 16.76
N LYS A 165 -3.49 -5.48 15.44
CA LYS A 165 -2.36 -5.84 14.56
C LYS A 165 -1.18 -4.86 14.68
N LEU A 166 -1.45 -3.62 15.10
CA LEU A 166 -0.45 -2.61 15.42
C LEU A 166 -0.72 -2.02 16.80
N PRO A 167 0.34 -1.61 17.54
CA PRO A 167 0.17 -0.97 18.84
C PRO A 167 -0.43 0.44 18.70
N PRO A 168 -1.11 0.98 19.74
CA PRO A 168 -1.64 2.35 19.73
C PRO A 168 -0.58 3.44 19.50
N SER A 169 0.69 3.14 19.77
CA SER A 169 1.83 4.04 19.55
C SER A 169 2.30 4.11 18.09
N ALA A 170 1.77 3.31 17.18
CA ALA A 170 2.16 3.32 15.78
C ALA A 170 1.85 4.67 15.11
N LEU A 171 2.82 5.24 14.39
CA LEU A 171 2.63 6.40 13.51
C LEU A 171 2.20 5.91 12.12
N ILE A 172 0.91 5.98 11.84
CA ILE A 172 0.34 5.52 10.56
C ILE A 172 -0.81 6.42 10.11
N THR A 173 -1.01 6.44 8.80
CA THR A 173 -2.26 6.85 8.16
C THR A 173 -2.72 5.67 7.30
N GLU A 174 -3.88 5.11 7.63
CA GLU A 174 -4.45 3.96 6.96
C GLU A 174 -5.47 4.42 5.92
N TYR A 175 -5.24 4.08 4.66
CA TYR A 175 -6.21 4.32 3.59
C TYR A 175 -7.22 3.18 3.53
N THR A 176 -8.51 3.52 3.50
CA THR A 176 -9.62 2.57 3.34
C THR A 176 -10.39 2.90 2.08
N HIS A 177 -10.89 1.89 1.37
CA HIS A 177 -11.70 2.06 0.16
C HIS A 177 -13.21 1.90 0.41
N ARG A 178 -13.61 1.68 1.67
CA ARG A 178 -14.99 1.45 2.10
C ARG A 178 -15.30 2.22 3.39
N GLN A 179 -14.88 3.49 3.46
CA GLN A 179 -15.36 4.35 4.53
C GLN A 179 -16.82 4.68 4.28
N GLU A 180 -17.67 4.48 5.28
CA GLU A 180 -19.11 4.65 5.15
C GLU A 180 -19.58 5.98 5.75
N VAL A 181 -20.55 6.62 5.10
CA VAL A 181 -21.30 7.78 5.60
C VAL A 181 -22.79 7.53 5.37
N ASN A 182 -23.60 7.59 6.43
CA ASN A 182 -25.05 7.43 6.34
C ASN A 182 -25.68 8.64 5.61
N LEU A 183 -26.62 8.36 4.73
CA LEU A 183 -27.46 9.36 4.08
C LEU A 183 -28.57 9.85 5.01
N PRO A 184 -29.20 11.02 4.74
CA PRO A 184 -30.15 11.64 5.66
C PRO A 184 -31.46 10.85 5.77
N ASP A 185 -31.79 10.04 4.76
CA ASP A 185 -32.96 9.16 4.79
C ASP A 185 -32.83 8.00 5.80
N GLY A 186 -31.61 7.74 6.29
CA GLY A 186 -31.31 6.68 7.25
C GLY A 186 -31.43 5.27 6.69
N LYS A 187 -31.58 5.11 5.38
CA LYS A 187 -31.76 3.81 4.71
C LYS A 187 -30.48 3.32 4.06
N GLU A 188 -29.66 4.25 3.57
CA GLU A 188 -28.48 3.94 2.77
C GLU A 188 -27.23 4.62 3.34
N SER A 189 -26.08 4.05 2.99
CA SER A 189 -24.77 4.63 3.26
C SER A 189 -23.98 4.74 1.96
N LEU A 190 -23.29 5.86 1.78
CA LEU A 190 -22.31 6.00 0.70
C LEU A 190 -20.96 5.48 1.17
N LEU A 191 -20.28 4.75 0.27
CA LEU A 191 -18.95 4.21 0.45
C LEU A 191 -17.93 5.03 -0.33
N GLY A 192 -16.79 5.34 0.28
CA GLY A 192 -15.73 6.11 -0.37
C GLY A 192 -14.32 5.70 0.05
N ILE A 193 -13.34 6.15 -0.74
CA ILE A 193 -11.92 6.07 -0.37
C ILE A 193 -11.62 7.24 0.58
N CYS A 194 -11.04 6.94 1.73
CA CYS A 194 -10.66 7.92 2.76
C CYS A 194 -9.39 7.46 3.49
N ALA A 195 -8.90 8.25 4.43
CA ALA A 195 -7.77 7.90 5.27
C ALA A 195 -8.03 8.18 6.75
N THR A 196 -7.60 7.26 7.61
CA THR A 196 -7.67 7.40 9.07
C THR A 196 -6.26 7.44 9.65
N SER A 197 -5.91 8.54 10.31
CA SER A 197 -4.60 8.70 10.96
C SER A 197 -4.65 8.23 12.42
N SER A 198 -3.56 7.60 12.87
CA SER A 198 -3.39 7.32 14.30
C SER A 198 -3.21 8.60 15.10
N LEU A 199 -3.47 8.57 16.41
CA LEU A 199 -3.29 9.73 17.28
C LEU A 199 -1.87 10.31 17.21
N ARG A 200 -0.84 9.47 17.14
CA ARG A 200 0.55 9.94 17.01
C ARG A 200 0.84 10.60 15.66
N ALA A 201 0.19 10.13 14.58
CA ALA A 201 0.29 10.78 13.28
C ALA A 201 -0.41 12.14 13.30
N LEU A 202 -1.61 12.25 13.89
CA LEU A 202 -2.28 13.52 14.10
C LEU A 202 -1.43 14.49 14.93
N ASP A 203 -0.88 14.04 16.05
CA ASP A 203 0.00 14.85 16.90
C ASP A 203 1.15 15.48 16.09
N LEU A 204 1.78 14.72 15.19
CA LEU A 204 2.85 15.21 14.31
C LEU A 204 2.33 16.24 13.30
N MET A 205 1.19 15.98 12.65
CA MET A 205 0.61 16.88 11.64
C MET A 205 0.18 18.22 12.24
N PHE A 206 -0.43 18.21 13.42
CA PHE A 206 -0.78 19.44 14.15
C PHE A 206 0.47 20.17 14.65
N SER A 207 1.49 19.45 15.14
CA SER A 207 2.73 20.06 15.60
C SER A 207 3.50 20.75 14.47
N LEU A 208 3.44 20.27 13.23
CA LEU A 208 4.01 20.98 12.07
C LEU A 208 3.37 22.36 11.84
N ASN A 209 2.14 22.56 12.33
CA ASN A 209 1.39 23.81 12.21
C ASN A 209 1.41 24.66 13.49
N GLY A 210 2.25 24.32 14.48
CA GLY A 210 2.29 25.06 15.75
C GLY A 210 1.09 24.78 16.64
N PHE A 211 0.51 23.58 16.56
CA PHE A 211 -0.55 23.14 17.48
C PHE A 211 -0.08 21.93 18.30
N GLY A 212 -0.20 22.03 19.61
CA GLY A 212 0.13 20.97 20.55
C GLY A 212 -1.08 20.52 21.36
N LYS A 213 -0.92 19.53 22.23
CA LYS A 213 -1.99 19.11 23.15
C LYS A 213 -1.59 19.27 24.60
N ASN A 214 -2.58 19.58 25.43
CA ASN A 214 -2.39 19.68 26.89
C ASN A 214 -2.70 18.36 27.61
N GLU A 215 -3.54 17.52 26.99
CA GLU A 215 -3.93 16.21 27.50
C GLU A 215 -3.76 15.15 26.39
N PRO A 216 -3.49 13.87 26.72
CA PRO A 216 -3.25 12.84 25.72
C PRO A 216 -4.45 12.59 24.80
N THR A 217 -5.64 12.46 25.41
CA THR A 217 -6.98 12.26 24.83
C THR A 217 -8.02 12.76 25.84
N LEU A 218 -9.20 13.13 25.37
CA LEU A 218 -10.33 13.50 26.24
C LEU A 218 -10.98 12.26 26.84
N GLU A 219 -11.36 12.35 28.11
CA GLU A 219 -12.11 11.31 28.82
C GLU A 219 -13.61 11.59 28.76
N PHE A 220 -14.39 10.55 28.44
CA PHE A 220 -15.85 10.64 28.37
C PHE A 220 -16.50 9.91 29.55
N PRO A 221 -17.70 10.34 29.99
CA PRO A 221 -18.46 9.64 31.01
C PRO A 221 -18.70 8.17 30.66
N LYS A 222 -18.56 7.29 31.65
CA LYS A 222 -18.84 5.85 31.49
C LYS A 222 -20.35 5.57 31.58
N THR A 223 -21.09 6.00 30.56
CA THR A 223 -22.54 5.80 30.46
C THR A 223 -22.88 4.85 29.30
N ARG A 224 -24.08 4.26 29.33
CA ARG A 224 -24.57 3.36 28.26
C ARG A 224 -24.68 4.03 26.88
N HIS A 225 -24.67 5.36 26.84
CA HIS A 225 -24.79 6.17 25.63
C HIS A 225 -23.42 6.62 25.07
N MET A 226 -22.33 6.28 25.77
CA MET A 226 -20.95 6.68 25.45
C MET A 226 -20.03 5.47 25.23
N LEU A 227 -20.62 4.32 24.85
CA LEU A 227 -19.91 3.07 24.60
C LEU A 227 -18.80 3.23 23.56
N ASN A 228 -18.98 4.04 22.53
CA ASN A 228 -17.95 4.32 21.52
C ASN A 228 -16.59 4.76 22.09
N TYR A 229 -16.57 5.34 23.30
CA TYR A 229 -15.38 5.88 23.96
C TYR A 229 -14.87 4.98 25.10
N SER A 230 -15.52 3.83 25.33
CA SER A 230 -15.16 2.86 26.36
C SER A 230 -14.39 1.67 25.78
N ASN A 231 -13.52 1.10 26.62
CA ASN A 231 -12.85 -0.18 26.39
C ASN A 231 -13.65 -1.38 26.89
N GLU A 232 -14.74 -1.12 27.61
CA GLU A 232 -15.50 -2.16 28.32
C GLU A 232 -16.55 -2.78 27.38
N ASN A 233 -16.46 -4.10 27.17
CA ASN A 233 -17.51 -4.98 26.61
C ASN A 233 -18.00 -4.72 25.17
N ILE A 234 -17.20 -4.13 24.27
CA ILE A 234 -17.68 -3.76 22.92
C ILE A 234 -16.95 -4.51 21.79
N SER A 235 -15.75 -5.04 22.01
CA SER A 235 -15.05 -5.94 21.07
C SER A 235 -13.85 -6.60 21.73
N ASP A 236 -13.21 -7.58 21.07
CA ASP A 236 -11.89 -8.10 21.46
C ASP A 236 -10.77 -7.03 21.42
N SER A 237 -11.07 -5.83 20.91
CA SER A 237 -10.15 -4.70 20.90
C SER A 237 -9.93 -4.17 22.31
N LYS A 238 -8.65 -4.01 22.69
CA LYS A 238 -8.24 -3.37 23.96
C LYS A 238 -8.31 -1.83 23.92
N ILE A 239 -8.87 -1.24 22.86
CA ILE A 239 -8.98 0.22 22.67
C ILE A 239 -10.40 0.64 22.28
N PRO A 240 -10.79 1.91 22.52
CA PRO A 240 -12.13 2.37 22.18
C PRO A 240 -12.29 2.51 20.68
N LEU A 241 -13.54 2.58 20.20
CA LEU A 241 -13.81 2.85 18.79
C LEU A 241 -13.43 4.28 18.40
N ARG A 242 -13.79 5.24 19.26
CA ARG A 242 -13.59 6.67 19.07
C ARG A 242 -12.65 7.26 20.11
N LEU A 243 -11.95 8.31 19.72
CA LEU A 243 -11.11 9.14 20.58
C LEU A 243 -11.40 10.60 20.29
N ALA A 244 -11.14 11.46 21.27
CA ALA A 244 -11.12 12.91 21.04
C ALA A 244 -9.87 13.54 21.63
N VAL A 245 -9.47 14.69 21.09
CA VAL A 245 -8.30 15.46 21.53
C VAL A 245 -8.53 16.94 21.23
N ARG A 246 -7.97 17.82 22.07
CA ARG A 246 -7.89 19.27 21.82
C ARG A 246 -6.46 19.64 21.46
N TYR A 247 -6.29 20.23 20.30
CA TYR A 247 -5.05 20.82 19.84
C TYR A 247 -5.12 22.33 20.05
N VAL A 248 -4.19 22.88 20.84
CA VAL A 248 -4.12 24.30 21.19
C VAL A 248 -2.93 24.92 20.47
N LYS A 249 -3.13 26.12 19.92
CA LYS A 249 -2.08 26.90 19.24
C LYS A 249 -0.94 27.20 20.22
N ASP A 250 0.25 26.78 19.87
CA ASP A 250 1.48 26.88 20.63
C ASP A 250 2.68 26.81 19.67
N ASP A 251 3.09 27.97 19.17
CA ASP A 251 4.20 28.09 18.21
C ASP A 251 5.53 27.56 18.76
N SER A 252 5.69 27.49 20.10
CA SER A 252 6.88 26.92 20.72
C SER A 252 7.02 25.41 20.48
N LYS A 253 5.90 24.73 20.17
CA LYS A 253 5.85 23.32 19.81
C LYS A 253 5.89 23.08 18.31
N LYS A 254 6.03 24.14 17.50
CA LYS A 254 6.05 24.01 16.04
C LYS A 254 7.26 23.18 15.59
N LEU A 255 6.98 22.09 14.91
CA LEU A 255 8.00 21.27 14.26
C LEU A 255 8.31 21.83 12.88
N SER A 256 9.57 21.70 12.46
CA SER A 256 9.98 22.01 11.08
C SER A 256 10.08 20.72 10.28
N SER A 257 9.55 20.72 9.06
CA SER A 257 9.71 19.57 8.17
C SER A 257 11.16 19.46 7.66
N LEU A 258 11.46 18.37 6.96
CA LEU A 258 12.74 18.28 6.26
C LEU A 258 12.81 19.32 5.12
N GLU A 259 11.71 19.53 4.39
CA GLU A 259 11.64 20.55 3.34
C GLU A 259 11.89 21.96 3.87
N ASP A 260 11.35 22.31 5.04
CA ASP A 260 11.57 23.62 5.67
C ASP A 260 13.04 23.82 6.06
N ASN A 261 13.69 22.75 6.52
CA ASN A 261 15.04 22.82 7.06
C ASN A 261 16.13 22.81 5.98
N LEU A 262 15.88 22.20 4.83
CA LEU A 262 16.90 21.96 3.80
C LEU A 262 17.49 23.25 3.18
N PRO A 263 16.69 24.25 2.76
CA PRO A 263 17.21 25.47 2.13
C PRO A 263 18.23 26.21 3.00
N ASP A 264 17.93 26.33 4.29
CA ASP A 264 18.77 27.06 5.26
C ASP A 264 19.69 26.13 6.08
N LYS A 265 19.64 24.82 5.83
CA LYS A 265 20.37 23.77 6.58
C LYS A 265 20.09 23.84 8.10
N LYS A 266 18.87 24.15 8.51
CA LYS A 266 18.43 24.24 9.92
C LYS A 266 18.12 22.85 10.50
N GLY A 267 17.79 22.78 11.79
CA GLY A 267 17.37 21.56 12.47
C GLY A 267 18.50 20.66 13.00
N PHE A 268 18.13 19.47 13.47
CA PHE A 268 19.08 18.50 14.04
C PHE A 268 19.99 17.93 12.95
N ARG A 269 21.28 18.24 13.03
CA ARG A 269 22.30 17.72 12.10
C ARG A 269 22.92 16.46 12.66
N ARG A 270 22.81 15.38 11.91
CA ARG A 270 23.47 14.12 12.23
C ARG A 270 24.79 14.01 11.45
N SER A 271 25.91 13.98 12.15
CA SER A 271 27.22 13.76 11.52
C SER A 271 27.38 12.30 11.12
N TRP A 272 27.69 12.05 9.86
CA TRP A 272 28.04 10.72 9.35
C TRP A 272 29.33 10.16 9.97
N GLU A 273 30.21 11.05 10.43
CA GLU A 273 31.52 10.70 10.99
C GLU A 273 31.51 10.47 12.48
N ASN A 274 30.54 11.01 13.22
CA ASN A 274 30.55 10.99 14.69
C ASN A 274 29.31 10.31 15.30
N ASP A 275 28.25 10.07 14.53
CA ASP A 275 27.07 9.36 15.03
C ASP A 275 27.25 7.83 14.95
N PRO A 276 27.12 7.09 16.07
CA PRO A 276 27.32 5.63 16.11
C PRO A 276 26.40 4.83 15.18
N LEU A 277 25.15 5.26 15.00
CA LEU A 277 24.18 4.60 14.13
C LEU A 277 24.52 4.84 12.65
N SER A 278 25.00 6.03 12.30
CA SER A 278 25.47 6.40 10.96
C SER A 278 26.75 5.67 10.64
N LYS A 279 27.72 5.60 11.58
CA LYS A 279 28.89 4.73 11.46
C LYS A 279 28.49 3.27 11.26
N LYS A 280 27.58 2.74 12.06
CA LYS A 280 27.13 1.34 11.92
C LYS A 280 26.48 1.09 10.57
N ARG A 281 25.57 1.98 10.12
CA ARG A 281 24.95 1.92 8.79
C ARG A 281 25.97 2.07 7.67
N THR A 282 26.94 2.96 7.80
CA THR A 282 28.01 3.18 6.83
C THR A 282 28.96 2.00 6.82
N VAL A 283 29.30 1.40 7.95
CA VAL A 283 30.11 0.17 8.03
C VAL A 283 29.34 -1.01 7.46
N GLU A 284 28.05 -1.17 7.73
CA GLU A 284 27.21 -2.20 7.11
C GLU A 284 27.10 -1.96 5.59
N ARG A 285 26.84 -0.74 5.15
CA ARG A 285 26.82 -0.35 3.73
C ARG A 285 28.18 -0.46 3.06
N ASN A 286 29.28 -0.23 3.78
CA ASN A 286 30.64 -0.38 3.30
C ASN A 286 31.08 -1.83 3.33
N LYS A 287 30.60 -2.67 4.26
CA LYS A 287 30.77 -4.12 4.22
C LYS A 287 30.00 -4.72 3.05
N ILE A 288 28.78 -4.24 2.81
CA ILE A 288 28.04 -4.47 1.57
C ILE A 288 28.91 -3.95 0.41
N SER A 289 29.32 -2.69 0.36
CA SER A 289 30.14 -2.14 -0.73
C SER A 289 31.50 -2.84 -0.94
N GLN A 290 32.13 -3.39 0.10
CA GLN A 290 33.39 -4.14 0.06
C GLN A 290 33.14 -5.61 -0.32
N GLN A 291 32.02 -6.21 0.10
CA GLN A 291 31.49 -7.44 -0.52
C GLN A 291 31.14 -7.22 -2.01
N PHE A 292 30.96 -5.98 -2.45
CA PHE A 292 30.72 -5.58 -3.83
C PHE A 292 31.99 -5.02 -4.52
N GLY A 293 33.12 -4.96 -3.80
CA GLY A 293 34.43 -4.49 -4.28
C GLY A 293 35.40 -5.62 -4.66
N MET A 294 34.92 -6.87 -4.71
CA MET A 294 35.56 -7.92 -5.50
C MET A 294 35.17 -7.73 -6.96
N GLU A 295 36.03 -8.08 -7.92
CA GLU A 295 35.70 -8.06 -9.36
C GLU A 295 34.35 -8.77 -9.62
N THR A 296 33.29 -7.97 -9.75
CA THR A 296 31.95 -8.43 -10.11
C THR A 296 31.82 -8.37 -11.63
N GLY A 297 31.11 -9.33 -12.22
CA GLY A 297 30.91 -9.37 -13.67
C GLY A 297 31.99 -10.10 -14.49
N SER A 298 32.89 -10.86 -13.85
CA SER A 298 33.89 -11.69 -14.55
C SER A 298 33.35 -13.04 -15.05
N TRP A 299 32.10 -13.40 -14.72
CA TRP A 299 31.54 -14.69 -15.11
C TRP A 299 31.19 -14.73 -16.59
N LYS A 300 31.76 -15.71 -17.32
CA LYS A 300 31.49 -15.98 -18.73
C LYS A 300 31.21 -17.47 -18.94
N PHE A 301 30.41 -17.79 -19.96
CA PHE A 301 30.22 -19.15 -20.44
C PHE A 301 31.44 -19.60 -21.26
N ASP A 302 32.53 -19.94 -20.56
CA ASP A 302 33.79 -20.39 -21.16
C ASP A 302 33.81 -21.90 -21.47
N GLU A 303 34.97 -22.40 -21.91
CA GLU A 303 35.18 -23.79 -22.33
C GLU A 303 34.94 -24.77 -21.17
N GLU A 304 35.35 -24.38 -19.96
CA GLU A 304 35.28 -25.22 -18.77
C GLU A 304 33.84 -25.33 -18.27
N VAL A 305 33.11 -24.21 -18.28
CA VAL A 305 31.66 -24.20 -17.99
C VAL A 305 30.90 -25.05 -19.00
N ALA A 306 31.19 -24.90 -20.30
CA ALA A 306 30.52 -25.66 -21.36
C ALA A 306 30.76 -27.18 -21.22
N LYS A 307 31.96 -27.59 -20.79
CA LYS A 307 32.29 -29.01 -20.58
C LYS A 307 31.46 -29.65 -19.46
N ASN A 308 31.13 -28.89 -18.40
CA ASN A 308 30.48 -29.40 -17.19
C ASN A 308 29.03 -28.89 -17.00
N PHE A 309 28.46 -28.21 -17.99
CA PHE A 309 27.23 -27.42 -17.85
C PHE A 309 26.05 -28.22 -17.29
N SER A 310 25.78 -29.42 -17.84
CA SER A 310 24.67 -30.26 -17.36
C SER A 310 24.79 -30.62 -15.87
N THR A 311 26.00 -30.92 -15.39
CA THR A 311 26.23 -31.25 -13.98
C THR A 311 26.05 -30.03 -13.10
N ILE A 312 26.59 -28.88 -13.53
CA ILE A 312 26.47 -27.59 -12.84
C ILE A 312 24.98 -27.20 -12.72
N ALA A 313 24.23 -27.25 -13.82
CA ALA A 313 22.83 -26.85 -13.86
C ALA A 313 21.97 -27.71 -12.93
N LYS A 314 22.14 -29.04 -12.94
CA LYS A 314 21.41 -29.96 -12.05
C LYS A 314 21.69 -29.72 -10.57
N ARG A 315 22.92 -29.33 -10.23
CA ARG A 315 23.34 -29.07 -8.85
C ARG A 315 22.87 -27.71 -8.34
N GLU A 316 22.65 -26.75 -9.22
CA GLU A 316 22.51 -25.34 -8.84
C GLU A 316 21.17 -24.69 -9.19
N ILE A 317 20.35 -25.38 -9.99
CA ILE A 317 19.03 -24.93 -10.41
C ILE A 317 17.98 -25.91 -9.87
N PRO A 318 17.13 -25.47 -8.91
CA PRO A 318 16.02 -26.27 -8.42
C PRO A 318 15.11 -26.71 -9.57
N ASP A 319 14.64 -27.96 -9.52
CA ASP A 319 13.75 -28.55 -10.51
C ASP A 319 14.28 -28.58 -11.96
N TYR A 320 15.60 -28.44 -12.20
CA TYR A 320 16.16 -28.38 -13.56
C TYR A 320 15.61 -29.49 -14.49
N GLN A 321 15.67 -30.75 -14.05
CA GLN A 321 15.17 -31.87 -14.84
C GLN A 321 13.65 -31.86 -14.99
N ARG A 322 12.94 -31.54 -13.89
CA ARG A 322 11.49 -31.48 -13.83
C ARG A 322 10.92 -30.41 -14.77
N VAL A 323 11.56 -29.25 -14.88
CA VAL A 323 11.16 -28.18 -15.80
C VAL A 323 11.32 -28.60 -17.26
N ILE A 324 12.41 -29.31 -17.60
CA ILE A 324 12.60 -29.86 -18.93
C ILE A 324 11.52 -30.90 -19.25
N ASP A 325 11.23 -31.81 -18.31
CA ASP A 325 10.13 -32.78 -18.44
C ASP A 325 8.79 -32.09 -18.65
N LYS A 326 8.52 -31.04 -17.87
CA LYS A 326 7.29 -30.25 -17.93
C LYS A 326 7.13 -29.53 -19.26
N THR A 327 8.22 -28.98 -19.77
CA THR A 327 8.27 -28.30 -21.08
C THR A 327 7.84 -29.27 -22.18
N VAL A 328 8.42 -30.47 -22.18
CA VAL A 328 8.08 -31.54 -23.13
C VAL A 328 6.62 -31.98 -22.98
N GLU A 329 6.14 -32.19 -21.74
CA GLU A 329 4.74 -32.55 -21.45
C GLU A 329 3.75 -31.54 -22.03
N VAL A 330 4.03 -30.24 -21.86
CA VAL A 330 3.20 -29.16 -22.40
C VAL A 330 3.18 -29.20 -23.92
N VAL A 331 4.35 -29.31 -24.57
CA VAL A 331 4.44 -29.38 -26.04
C VAL A 331 3.63 -30.57 -26.57
N ASN A 332 3.75 -31.75 -25.96
CA ASN A 332 2.98 -32.94 -26.32
C ASN A 332 1.45 -32.73 -26.18
N LYS A 333 1.01 -32.00 -25.14
CA LYS A 333 -0.42 -31.72 -24.90
C LYS A 333 -1.02 -30.65 -25.83
N CYS A 334 -0.20 -29.84 -26.48
CA CYS A 334 -0.68 -28.81 -27.40
C CYS A 334 -1.14 -29.36 -28.76
N GLY A 335 -0.79 -30.60 -29.10
CA GLY A 335 -1.31 -31.28 -30.29
C GLY A 335 -0.81 -30.69 -31.62
N PHE A 336 0.32 -29.97 -31.62
CA PHE A 336 0.92 -29.43 -32.84
C PHE A 336 1.37 -30.57 -33.78
N ARG A 337 1.09 -30.42 -35.08
CA ARG A 337 1.60 -31.34 -36.12
C ARG A 337 2.94 -30.83 -36.63
N ASN A 338 4.03 -31.53 -36.31
CA ASN A 338 5.40 -31.15 -36.70
C ASN A 338 5.75 -29.69 -36.35
N PRO A 339 5.60 -29.27 -35.08
CA PRO A 339 5.83 -27.88 -34.68
C PRO A 339 7.25 -27.42 -34.97
N LYS A 340 7.40 -26.16 -35.39
CA LYS A 340 8.68 -25.45 -35.41
C LYS A 340 8.97 -24.94 -34.01
N ILE A 341 10.01 -25.48 -33.37
CA ILE A 341 10.35 -25.19 -31.97
C ILE A 341 11.71 -24.50 -31.91
N ILE A 342 11.83 -23.43 -31.12
CA ILE A 342 13.10 -22.80 -30.79
C ILE A 342 13.34 -22.76 -29.28
N ASP A 343 14.56 -23.12 -28.88
CA ASP A 343 15.06 -22.99 -27.50
C ASP A 343 16.09 -21.84 -27.43
N ILE A 344 15.78 -20.83 -26.62
CA ILE A 344 16.57 -19.61 -26.43
C ILE A 344 17.50 -19.80 -25.23
N GLY A 345 18.79 -19.50 -25.42
CA GLY A 345 19.81 -19.88 -24.43
C GLY A 345 19.92 -21.40 -24.34
N SER A 346 19.92 -22.07 -25.50
CA SER A 346 19.83 -23.54 -25.56
C SER A 346 21.02 -24.27 -24.92
N ALA A 347 22.11 -23.56 -24.62
CA ALA A 347 23.32 -24.08 -24.02
C ALA A 347 23.80 -25.37 -24.73
N THR A 348 24.00 -26.46 -23.97
CA THR A 348 24.40 -27.78 -24.52
C THR A 348 23.23 -28.59 -25.09
N GLY A 349 22.03 -28.02 -25.21
CA GLY A 349 20.90 -28.60 -25.96
C GLY A 349 20.13 -29.71 -25.26
N GLU A 350 20.06 -29.73 -23.92
CA GLU A 350 19.36 -30.78 -23.18
C GLU A 350 17.84 -30.80 -23.48
N THR A 351 17.18 -29.64 -23.50
CA THR A 351 15.76 -29.53 -23.88
C THR A 351 15.53 -29.97 -25.32
N LEU A 352 16.40 -29.55 -26.25
CA LEU A 352 16.35 -29.94 -27.67
C LEU A 352 16.48 -31.45 -27.86
N LYS A 353 17.43 -32.08 -27.17
CA LYS A 353 17.61 -33.53 -27.17
C LYS A 353 16.37 -34.26 -26.65
N ARG A 354 15.76 -33.75 -25.58
CA ARG A 354 14.53 -34.30 -25.01
C ARG A 354 13.35 -34.21 -25.96
N LEU A 355 13.13 -33.06 -26.60
CA LEU A 355 12.11 -32.90 -27.64
C LEU A 355 12.38 -33.83 -28.84
N HIS A 356 13.63 -33.96 -29.28
CA HIS A 356 13.96 -34.88 -30.36
C HIS A 356 13.61 -36.33 -30.03
N ASN A 357 13.84 -36.77 -28.79
CA ASN A 357 13.50 -38.13 -28.36
C ASN A 357 11.99 -38.40 -28.38
N GLU A 358 11.15 -37.38 -28.21
CA GLU A 358 9.69 -37.47 -28.36
C GLU A 358 9.21 -37.43 -29.82
N GLY A 359 10.13 -37.36 -30.79
CA GLY A 359 9.79 -37.40 -32.21
C GLY A 359 9.80 -36.05 -32.93
N TYR A 360 10.04 -34.93 -32.23
CA TYR A 360 10.15 -33.62 -32.88
C TYR A 360 11.43 -33.52 -33.72
N ARG A 361 11.34 -32.89 -34.90
CA ARG A 361 12.47 -32.80 -35.86
C ARG A 361 12.79 -31.36 -36.27
N ASN A 362 11.80 -30.47 -36.26
CA ASN A 362 11.96 -29.08 -36.66
C ASN A 362 12.42 -28.21 -35.48
N LEU A 363 13.65 -28.46 -35.03
CA LEU A 363 14.21 -27.91 -33.79
C LEU A 363 15.30 -26.87 -34.08
N PHE A 364 15.23 -25.74 -33.39
CA PHE A 364 16.19 -24.64 -33.43
C PHE A 364 16.74 -24.37 -32.03
N GLY A 365 18.04 -24.14 -31.92
CA GLY A 365 18.69 -23.67 -30.69
C GLY A 365 19.43 -22.37 -30.96
N VAL A 366 19.22 -21.36 -30.13
CA VAL A 366 19.99 -20.11 -30.17
C VAL A 366 20.73 -19.92 -28.85
N ASP A 367 22.01 -19.55 -28.94
CA ASP A 367 22.85 -19.22 -27.79
C ASP A 367 23.93 -18.23 -28.23
N ASN A 368 24.39 -17.34 -27.35
CA ASN A 368 25.44 -16.37 -27.69
C ASN A 368 26.86 -16.95 -27.49
N SER A 369 26.97 -18.14 -26.89
CA SER A 369 28.25 -18.83 -26.69
C SER A 369 28.48 -19.90 -27.74
N GLN A 370 29.43 -19.63 -28.66
CA GLN A 370 29.87 -20.64 -29.62
C GLN A 370 30.37 -21.92 -28.92
N LYS A 371 31.01 -21.79 -27.75
CA LYS A 371 31.52 -22.94 -26.96
C LYS A 371 30.40 -23.84 -26.45
N MET A 372 29.23 -23.26 -26.11
CA MET A 372 28.04 -24.03 -25.77
C MET A 372 27.49 -24.75 -27.00
N LEU A 373 27.36 -24.03 -28.13
CA LEU A 373 26.85 -24.59 -29.38
C LEU A 373 27.73 -25.70 -29.94
N ASP A 374 29.05 -25.59 -29.78
CA ASP A 374 30.02 -26.61 -30.18
C ASP A 374 29.75 -27.96 -29.49
N ARG A 375 29.23 -27.93 -28.26
CA ARG A 375 28.84 -29.11 -27.46
C ARG A 375 27.34 -29.39 -27.46
N SER A 376 26.56 -28.59 -28.18
CA SER A 376 25.10 -28.71 -28.22
C SER A 376 24.60 -29.86 -29.10
N PHE A 377 23.29 -30.08 -29.10
CA PHE A 377 22.63 -31.16 -29.82
C PHE A 377 22.61 -30.91 -31.34
N LYS A 378 23.56 -31.52 -32.05
CA LYS A 378 23.84 -31.26 -33.48
C LYS A 378 22.74 -31.63 -34.48
N LYS A 379 21.65 -32.30 -34.06
CA LYS A 379 20.51 -32.57 -34.93
C LYS A 379 19.49 -31.41 -34.98
N ALA A 380 19.65 -30.38 -34.15
CA ALA A 380 18.92 -29.14 -34.26
C ALA A 380 19.67 -28.14 -35.16
N THR A 381 18.94 -27.16 -35.71
CA THR A 381 19.57 -25.99 -36.34
C THR A 381 20.10 -25.07 -35.26
N LEU A 382 21.41 -24.85 -35.20
CA LEU A 382 22.07 -24.06 -34.16
C LEU A 382 22.45 -22.68 -34.68
N ILE A 383 22.13 -21.63 -33.90
CA ILE A 383 22.34 -20.22 -34.25
C ILE A 383 23.15 -19.56 -33.15
N CYS A 384 24.33 -19.02 -33.50
CA CYS A 384 25.12 -18.22 -32.57
C CYS A 384 24.66 -16.76 -32.63
N SER A 385 23.88 -16.32 -31.65
CA SER A 385 23.32 -14.97 -31.61
C SER A 385 22.98 -14.55 -30.18
N GLU A 386 23.19 -13.27 -29.88
CA GLU A 386 22.67 -12.61 -28.68
C GLU A 386 21.25 -12.05 -28.90
N GLU A 387 20.92 -11.70 -30.14
CA GLU A 387 19.60 -11.21 -30.54
C GLU A 387 18.65 -12.38 -30.85
N PHE A 388 17.34 -12.11 -30.75
CA PHE A 388 16.34 -13.09 -31.15
C PHE A 388 16.42 -13.30 -32.68
N PRO A 389 16.52 -14.55 -33.18
CA PRO A 389 16.74 -14.83 -34.60
C PRO A 389 15.43 -14.73 -35.40
N VAL A 390 14.89 -13.51 -35.54
CA VAL A 390 13.60 -13.22 -36.19
C VAL A 390 13.47 -13.80 -37.60
N ALA A 391 14.58 -13.87 -38.36
CA ALA A 391 14.61 -14.40 -39.72
C ALA A 391 14.21 -15.89 -39.82
N HIS A 392 14.30 -16.63 -38.70
CA HIS A 392 13.91 -18.03 -38.63
C HIS A 392 12.47 -18.23 -38.15
N GLY A 393 11.75 -17.16 -37.80
CA GLY A 393 10.32 -17.25 -37.44
C GLY A 393 9.39 -17.47 -38.64
N PRO A 394 8.07 -17.58 -38.39
CA PRO A 394 7.45 -17.71 -37.06
C PRO A 394 7.59 -19.14 -36.49
N PHE A 395 7.45 -19.27 -35.17
CA PHE A 395 7.57 -20.52 -34.40
C PHE A 395 6.25 -20.92 -33.73
N ASP A 396 6.00 -22.22 -33.62
CA ASP A 396 4.85 -22.76 -32.87
C ASP A 396 5.12 -22.80 -31.37
N VAL A 397 6.36 -23.09 -31.00
CA VAL A 397 6.81 -23.16 -29.61
C VAL A 397 8.11 -22.39 -29.48
N ILE A 398 8.13 -21.43 -28.56
CA ILE A 398 9.34 -20.76 -28.12
C ILE A 398 9.62 -21.19 -26.68
N ILE A 399 10.85 -21.54 -26.36
CA ILE A 399 11.30 -21.95 -25.02
C ILE A 399 12.43 -21.01 -24.60
N ALA A 400 12.39 -20.55 -23.35
CA ALA A 400 13.43 -19.73 -22.75
C ALA A 400 13.63 -20.17 -21.30
N ASN A 401 14.43 -21.21 -21.08
CA ASN A 401 14.66 -21.74 -19.74
C ASN A 401 15.93 -21.14 -19.13
N TRP A 402 15.76 -20.30 -18.12
CA TRP A 402 16.81 -19.62 -17.34
C TRP A 402 17.74 -18.73 -18.16
N VAL A 403 17.17 -17.90 -19.06
CA VAL A 403 17.95 -17.09 -20.00
C VAL A 403 17.62 -15.60 -19.96
N LEU A 404 16.35 -15.20 -19.81
CA LEU A 404 15.97 -13.79 -19.97
C LEU A 404 16.61 -12.92 -18.89
N HIS A 405 16.90 -13.45 -17.70
CA HIS A 405 17.65 -12.72 -16.66
C HIS A 405 19.08 -12.31 -17.06
N PHE A 406 19.64 -12.85 -18.13
CA PHE A 406 20.90 -12.38 -18.73
C PHE A 406 20.69 -11.29 -19.79
N ILE A 407 19.46 -11.09 -20.27
CA ILE A 407 19.12 -10.10 -21.30
C ILE A 407 18.77 -8.76 -20.66
N HIS A 408 19.49 -7.70 -21.04
CA HIS A 408 19.26 -6.34 -20.55
C HIS A 408 17.98 -5.71 -21.13
N GLN A 409 17.80 -5.78 -22.45
CA GLN A 409 16.65 -5.22 -23.18
C GLN A 409 15.44 -6.17 -23.19
N ARG A 410 15.05 -6.66 -21.99
CA ARG A 410 14.11 -7.78 -21.82
C ARG A 410 12.71 -7.53 -22.37
N GLU A 411 12.19 -6.31 -22.26
CA GLU A 411 10.86 -5.97 -22.78
C GLU A 411 10.84 -6.02 -24.31
N GLN A 412 11.86 -5.47 -24.98
CA GLN A 412 12.01 -5.55 -26.42
C GLN A 412 12.16 -7.01 -26.88
N TYR A 413 12.98 -7.80 -26.19
CA TYR A 413 13.17 -9.21 -26.51
C TYR A 413 11.85 -10.00 -26.38
N LEU A 414 11.00 -9.69 -25.39
CA LEU A 414 9.66 -10.27 -25.25
C LEU A 414 8.71 -9.84 -26.38
N GLN A 415 8.84 -8.62 -26.91
CA GLN A 415 8.08 -8.17 -28.09
C GLN A 415 8.48 -8.95 -29.34
N GLU A 416 9.78 -9.18 -29.55
CA GLU A 416 10.31 -9.99 -30.65
C GLU A 416 9.85 -11.45 -30.56
N ILE A 417 9.87 -12.04 -29.37
CA ILE A 417 9.29 -13.36 -29.09
C ILE A 417 7.82 -13.40 -29.50
N LYS A 418 7.00 -12.43 -29.02
CA LYS A 418 5.57 -12.42 -29.35
C LYS A 418 5.32 -12.26 -30.85
N HIS A 419 6.07 -11.38 -31.51
CA HIS A 419 5.98 -11.17 -32.96
C HIS A 419 6.28 -12.46 -33.72
N SER A 420 7.31 -13.18 -33.26
CA SER A 420 7.81 -14.40 -33.90
C SER A 420 7.04 -15.68 -33.53
N LEU A 421 6.02 -15.62 -32.69
CA LEU A 421 5.10 -16.74 -32.47
C LEU A 421 4.03 -16.84 -33.56
N ASN A 422 3.64 -18.06 -33.93
CA ASN A 422 2.40 -18.29 -34.69
C ASN A 422 1.15 -17.90 -33.87
N GLN A 423 0.01 -17.73 -34.54
CA GLN A 423 -1.23 -17.24 -33.90
C GLN A 423 -1.67 -18.09 -32.70
N ASP A 424 -1.49 -19.41 -32.78
CA ASP A 424 -1.77 -20.38 -31.70
C ASP A 424 -0.49 -20.87 -31.01
N GLY A 425 0.61 -20.12 -31.18
CA GLY A 425 1.90 -20.48 -30.62
C GLY A 425 1.95 -20.29 -29.10
N ILE A 426 2.81 -21.09 -28.47
CA ILE A 426 3.08 -21.02 -27.03
C ILE A 426 4.50 -20.56 -26.75
N PHE A 427 4.67 -19.90 -25.62
CA PHE A 427 5.95 -19.52 -25.06
C PHE A 427 6.10 -20.12 -23.66
N ILE A 428 7.16 -20.89 -23.43
CA ILE A 428 7.49 -21.47 -22.13
C ILE A 428 8.72 -20.75 -21.61
N LEU A 429 8.59 -20.14 -20.44
CA LEU A 429 9.63 -19.32 -19.84
C LEU A 429 9.89 -19.80 -18.41
N THR A 430 11.14 -20.14 -18.09
CA THR A 430 11.54 -20.39 -16.70
C THR A 430 12.55 -19.36 -16.25
N GLU A 431 12.29 -18.71 -15.11
CA GLU A 431 13.08 -17.58 -14.65
C GLU A 431 13.40 -17.63 -13.17
N LYS A 432 14.59 -17.11 -12.82
CA LYS A 432 14.97 -16.80 -11.45
C LYS A 432 14.47 -15.39 -11.12
N LEU A 433 13.57 -15.29 -10.15
CA LEU A 433 12.92 -14.05 -9.76
C LEU A 433 13.58 -13.42 -8.53
N THR A 434 13.38 -12.12 -8.33
CA THR A 434 13.64 -11.49 -7.03
C THR A 434 12.61 -11.99 -6.02
N SER A 435 13.04 -12.38 -4.83
CA SER A 435 12.16 -12.90 -3.79
C SER A 435 12.56 -12.45 -2.38
N SER A 436 11.85 -12.93 -1.36
CA SER A 436 12.12 -12.64 0.05
C SER A 436 13.45 -13.22 0.53
N PRO A 437 14.07 -12.66 1.60
CA PRO A 437 15.26 -13.25 2.22
C PRO A 437 15.07 -14.72 2.60
N LEU A 438 13.87 -15.13 3.02
CA LEU A 438 13.55 -16.52 3.33
C LEU A 438 13.66 -17.42 2.09
N SER A 439 13.16 -16.99 0.94
CA SER A 439 13.28 -17.75 -0.31
C SER A 439 14.73 -17.85 -0.79
N TYR A 440 15.55 -16.82 -0.56
CA TYR A 440 16.99 -16.90 -0.81
C TYR A 440 17.66 -17.92 0.13
N SER A 441 17.28 -17.95 1.41
CA SER A 441 17.80 -18.95 2.36
C SER A 441 17.46 -20.38 1.93
N LEU A 442 16.21 -20.64 1.52
CA LEU A 442 15.79 -21.96 1.00
C LEU A 442 16.58 -22.38 -0.24
N TYR A 443 16.94 -21.42 -1.10
CA TYR A 443 17.79 -21.69 -2.26
C TYR A 443 19.25 -21.98 -1.87
N ASP A 444 19.78 -21.31 -0.85
CA ASP A 444 21.09 -21.62 -0.30
C ASP A 444 21.10 -23.02 0.33
N ASP A 445 20.05 -23.40 1.05
CA ASP A 445 19.87 -24.75 1.61
C ASP A 445 19.82 -25.82 0.51
N PHE A 446 19.12 -25.56 -0.60
CA PHE A 446 19.13 -26.45 -1.77
C PHE A 446 20.56 -26.68 -2.30
N LYS A 447 21.37 -25.63 -2.42
CA LYS A 447 22.76 -25.75 -2.89
C LYS A 447 23.64 -26.48 -1.88
N ARG A 448 23.46 -26.25 -0.58
CA ARG A 448 24.16 -26.98 0.49
C ARG A 448 23.82 -28.47 0.44
N ASN A 449 22.54 -28.81 0.32
CA ASN A 449 22.08 -30.19 0.18
C ASN A 449 22.59 -30.85 -1.11
N SER A 450 22.95 -30.05 -2.11
CA SER A 450 23.58 -30.50 -3.36
C SER A 450 25.12 -30.56 -3.29
N GLY A 451 25.70 -30.39 -2.10
CA GLY A 451 27.14 -30.53 -1.83
C GLY A 451 27.98 -29.27 -2.00
N MET A 452 27.37 -28.08 -2.15
CA MET A 452 28.12 -26.81 -2.22
C MET A 452 28.42 -26.26 -0.84
N THR A 453 29.64 -25.76 -0.64
CA THR A 453 30.05 -25.04 0.57
C THR A 453 29.53 -23.60 0.57
N ASP A 454 29.42 -22.98 1.75
CA ASP A 454 29.02 -21.57 1.87
C ASP A 454 29.96 -20.62 1.11
N ASN A 455 31.26 -20.94 1.07
CA ASN A 455 32.25 -20.17 0.32
C ASN A 455 32.01 -20.25 -1.19
N GLU A 456 31.68 -21.42 -1.73
CA GLU A 456 31.34 -21.60 -3.15
C GLU A 456 30.03 -20.89 -3.51
N ILE A 457 29.02 -21.00 -2.63
CA ILE A 457 27.74 -20.30 -2.77
C ILE A 457 27.97 -18.78 -2.81
N PHE A 458 28.76 -18.25 -1.87
CA PHE A 458 29.08 -16.83 -1.80
C PHE A 458 29.91 -16.36 -3.00
N LYS A 459 30.95 -17.11 -3.39
CA LYS A 459 31.79 -16.79 -4.56
C LYS A 459 30.93 -16.71 -5.83
N LYS A 460 30.03 -17.66 -6.04
CA LYS A 460 29.18 -17.71 -7.23
C LYS A 460 28.12 -16.62 -7.24
N TYR A 461 27.54 -16.30 -6.08
CA TYR A 461 26.65 -15.15 -5.92
C TYR A 461 27.35 -13.86 -6.35
N THR A 462 28.60 -13.65 -5.93
CA THR A 462 29.40 -12.47 -6.29
C THR A 462 29.74 -12.43 -7.77
N GLN A 463 30.07 -13.57 -8.39
CA GLN A 463 30.41 -13.67 -9.82
C GLN A 463 29.21 -13.38 -10.75
N LEU A 464 28.01 -13.85 -10.40
CA LEU A 464 26.80 -13.66 -11.22
C LEU A 464 26.17 -12.27 -11.03
N LYS A 465 26.64 -11.50 -10.06
CA LYS A 465 26.13 -10.18 -9.76
C LYS A 465 26.41 -9.22 -10.91
N ASN A 466 25.41 -8.43 -11.28
CA ASN A 466 25.39 -7.52 -12.45
C ASN A 466 25.38 -8.22 -13.82
N VAL A 467 25.60 -9.55 -13.88
CA VAL A 467 25.44 -10.37 -15.10
C VAL A 467 24.04 -10.97 -15.16
N LEU A 468 23.56 -11.52 -14.04
CA LEU A 468 22.21 -12.04 -13.87
C LEU A 468 21.36 -10.97 -13.15
N THR A 469 20.37 -10.42 -13.86
CA THR A 469 19.50 -9.32 -13.38
C THR A 469 18.05 -9.80 -13.19
N PRO A 470 17.71 -10.40 -12.03
CA PRO A 470 16.39 -10.95 -11.81
C PRO A 470 15.33 -9.84 -11.66
N ARG A 471 14.09 -10.15 -12.02
CA ARG A 471 12.92 -9.26 -11.84
C ARG A 471 11.87 -9.93 -10.95
N SER A 472 10.93 -9.15 -10.43
CA SER A 472 9.85 -9.68 -9.59
C SER A 472 8.80 -10.43 -10.43
N LEU A 473 8.01 -11.28 -9.77
CA LEU A 473 6.87 -11.93 -10.41
C LEU A 473 5.91 -10.91 -11.03
N LEU A 474 5.58 -9.85 -10.29
CA LEU A 474 4.70 -8.79 -10.76
C LEU A 474 5.24 -8.10 -12.01
N TRP A 475 6.55 -7.84 -12.06
CA TRP A 475 7.18 -7.26 -13.25
C TRP A 475 6.95 -8.14 -14.50
N TYR A 476 7.11 -9.46 -14.38
CA TYR A 476 6.86 -10.38 -15.50
C TYR A 476 5.38 -10.39 -15.91
N LEU A 477 4.45 -10.51 -14.95
CA LEU A 477 3.01 -10.52 -15.24
C LEU A 477 2.54 -9.21 -15.91
N ASP A 478 2.99 -8.06 -15.40
CA ASP A 478 2.69 -6.75 -16.00
C ASP A 478 3.30 -6.61 -17.39
N THR A 479 4.53 -7.08 -17.58
CA THR A 479 5.23 -7.03 -18.87
C THR A 479 4.54 -7.92 -19.90
N PHE A 480 4.15 -9.14 -19.55
CA PHE A 480 3.40 -10.01 -20.49
C PHE A 480 2.09 -9.36 -20.93
N LYS A 481 1.37 -8.73 -19.99
CA LYS A 481 0.14 -8.00 -20.28
C LYS A 481 0.39 -6.80 -21.19
N LYS A 482 1.42 -5.99 -20.92
CA LYS A 482 1.82 -4.83 -21.74
C LYS A 482 2.24 -5.25 -23.15
N THR A 483 3.03 -6.31 -23.28
CA THR A 483 3.41 -6.91 -24.57
C THR A 483 2.20 -7.49 -25.31
N GLY A 484 1.11 -7.78 -24.59
CA GLY A 484 -0.19 -8.20 -25.12
C GLY A 484 -0.30 -9.71 -25.34
N PHE A 485 0.40 -10.52 -24.55
CA PHE A 485 0.15 -11.96 -24.53
C PHE A 485 -1.26 -12.23 -24.00
N GLY A 486 -1.95 -13.18 -24.64
CA GLY A 486 -3.37 -13.43 -24.37
C GLY A 486 -3.64 -14.20 -23.08
N PHE A 487 -2.75 -15.11 -22.69
CA PHE A 487 -2.95 -15.94 -21.50
C PHE A 487 -1.62 -16.37 -20.88
N VAL A 488 -1.57 -16.44 -19.55
CA VAL A 488 -0.37 -16.78 -18.75
C VAL A 488 -0.79 -17.68 -17.59
N ASP A 489 -0.16 -18.85 -17.48
CA ASP A 489 -0.27 -19.78 -16.35
C ASP A 489 1.11 -20.02 -15.71
N ILE A 490 1.13 -20.33 -14.41
CA ILE A 490 2.33 -20.82 -13.72
C ILE A 490 2.23 -22.35 -13.62
N ILE A 491 3.16 -23.05 -14.26
CA ILE A 491 3.14 -24.53 -14.35
C ILE A 491 4.18 -25.22 -13.46
N ASN A 492 5.15 -24.45 -12.93
CA ASN A 492 6.07 -24.90 -11.89
C ASN A 492 6.54 -23.69 -11.07
N ALA A 493 6.69 -23.83 -9.76
CA ALA A 493 7.30 -22.83 -8.91
C ALA A 493 8.05 -23.51 -7.75
N ASN A 494 9.31 -23.12 -7.54
CA ASN A 494 10.13 -23.60 -6.43
C ASN A 494 11.04 -22.46 -5.94
N SER A 495 10.82 -22.03 -4.69
CA SER A 495 11.49 -20.89 -4.06
C SER A 495 11.38 -19.61 -4.88
N MET A 496 12.37 -19.31 -5.71
CA MET A 496 12.40 -18.13 -6.58
C MET A 496 12.47 -18.46 -8.07
N PHE A 497 12.33 -19.74 -8.42
CA PHE A 497 12.33 -20.20 -9.80
C PHE A 497 10.89 -20.46 -10.22
N VAL A 498 10.42 -19.78 -11.26
CA VAL A 498 9.03 -19.87 -11.73
C VAL A 498 9.03 -20.19 -13.22
N THR A 499 8.20 -21.16 -13.61
CA THR A 499 7.95 -21.52 -15.01
C THR A 499 6.56 -21.07 -15.42
N PHE A 500 6.53 -20.22 -16.44
CA PHE A 500 5.33 -19.69 -17.07
C PHE A 500 5.02 -20.46 -18.36
N LEU A 501 3.74 -20.77 -18.56
CA LEU A 501 3.17 -21.12 -19.86
C LEU A 501 2.40 -19.92 -20.38
N ILE A 502 2.81 -19.40 -21.51
CA ILE A 502 2.29 -18.18 -22.11
C ILE A 502 1.72 -18.51 -23.49
N GLN A 503 0.55 -17.98 -23.82
CA GLN A 503 -0.10 -18.20 -25.13
C GLN A 503 -0.31 -16.86 -25.82
N LYS A 504 -0.03 -16.81 -27.14
CA LYS A 504 0.01 -15.55 -27.90
C LYS A 504 -1.31 -14.78 -27.83
N ASN A 505 -2.45 -15.43 -28.13
CA ASN A 505 -3.74 -14.74 -28.28
C ASN A 505 -4.88 -15.30 -27.42
N LYS A 506 -5.13 -16.61 -27.43
CA LYS A 506 -6.28 -17.24 -26.76
C LYS A 506 -5.89 -18.50 -26.02
N ARG A 507 -6.71 -18.88 -25.04
CA ARG A 507 -6.52 -20.10 -24.27
C ARG A 507 -6.64 -21.34 -25.17
N ILE A 508 -5.54 -22.07 -25.41
CA ILE A 508 -5.60 -23.35 -26.12
C ILE A 508 -6.35 -24.35 -25.23
N LYS A 509 -7.46 -24.89 -25.73
CA LYS A 509 -8.20 -25.96 -25.06
C LYS A 509 -7.45 -27.27 -25.29
N ALA A 510 -6.95 -27.89 -24.23
CA ALA A 510 -6.45 -29.25 -24.31
C ALA A 510 -7.56 -30.16 -24.86
N GLN A 511 -7.21 -31.09 -25.75
CA GLN A 511 -8.11 -32.21 -26.07
C GLN A 511 -8.31 -33.00 -24.77
N ARG A 512 -9.48 -32.88 -24.15
CA ARG A 512 -9.89 -33.80 -23.09
C ARG A 512 -10.04 -35.17 -23.76
N VAL A 513 -9.20 -36.12 -23.38
CA VAL A 513 -9.48 -37.55 -23.58
C VAL A 513 -10.58 -37.95 -22.63
#